data_AF-A0A915YQ30-F1
#
_entry.id   AF-A0A915YQ30-F1
#
_cell.length_a   1.000
_cell.length_b   1.000
_cell.length_c   1.000
_cell.angle_alpha   90.00
_cell.angle_beta   90.00
_cell.angle_gamma   90.00
#
_symmetry.space_group_name_H-M   'P 1'
#
loop_
_entity.id
_entity.type
_entity.pdbx_description
1 polymer ?
#
loop_
_entity_poly.entity_id
_entity_poly.type
_entity_poly.pdbx_seq_one_letter_code
_entity_poly.pdbx_strand_id
1 'polypeptide(L)'
;MGLIEICKSIKELELCFLVHEYHNNGIGRLIETQKNLFSVSLIDYYYPTLSFDETIQNALIKHSSTIHYLNITQPPIKLLSSFVNLKVLELNDKRQVDFSWNYSLPHLQVLRVKFFSEKALIDLIKSTNGSLIEIKFDYCNNWFRSLEVIQAIHQSCPYLKYLKLVITDGNILEFEKIEKILINCSYLSVLYIVAELIYGWDVLLEILTKSSSANLFKFKFRIIFSGPSDPTPLKLFFDNWKGKRPILLSFDKKVSVRMEDLLEEYEAKGIIKNYNNNLCDDNDGFDLCF
;
A
#
# COMPACT_ATOMS: atom_id res chain seq x y z
N MET A 1 -31.66 -23.25 -13.40
CA MET A 1 -30.22 -23.50 -13.59
C MET A 1 -29.48 -22.31 -13.01
N GLY A 2 -28.73 -22.52 -11.93
CA GLY A 2 -28.04 -21.43 -11.22
C GLY A 2 -26.58 -21.27 -11.63
N LEU A 3 -25.94 -20.14 -11.28
CA LEU A 3 -24.51 -19.89 -11.51
C LEU A 3 -23.60 -21.03 -11.02
N ILE A 4 -23.93 -21.62 -9.86
CA ILE A 4 -23.18 -22.75 -9.26
C ILE A 4 -23.17 -24.00 -10.16
N GLU A 5 -24.24 -24.22 -10.94
CA GLU A 5 -24.37 -25.41 -11.79
C GLU A 5 -23.61 -25.24 -13.11
N ILE A 6 -23.48 -24.00 -13.58
CA ILE A 6 -22.97 -23.65 -14.91
C ILE A 6 -21.47 -23.26 -14.85
N CYS A 7 -21.07 -22.50 -13.82
CA CYS A 7 -19.74 -21.92 -13.72
C CYS A 7 -18.86 -22.71 -12.74
N LYS A 8 -17.95 -23.55 -13.27
CA LYS A 8 -16.98 -24.35 -12.48
C LYS A 8 -15.51 -24.02 -12.80
N SER A 9 -15.29 -22.99 -13.61
CA SER A 9 -13.97 -22.59 -14.12
C SER A 9 -13.69 -21.11 -13.89
N ILE A 10 -14.37 -20.49 -12.92
CA ILE A 10 -14.05 -19.12 -12.52
C ILE A 10 -12.64 -19.12 -11.94
N LYS A 11 -11.83 -18.23 -12.50
CA LYS A 11 -10.43 -18.03 -12.11
C LYS A 11 -10.25 -16.81 -11.23
N GLU A 12 -11.04 -15.78 -11.48
CA GLU A 12 -11.07 -14.51 -10.77
C GLU A 12 -12.50 -14.26 -10.32
N LEU A 13 -12.68 -14.05 -9.03
CA LEU A 13 -14.00 -13.77 -8.44
C LEU A 13 -13.94 -12.46 -7.67
N GLU A 14 -14.71 -11.47 -8.14
CA GLU A 14 -14.95 -10.24 -7.40
C GLU A 14 -16.43 -10.15 -7.02
N LEU A 15 -16.70 -9.99 -5.73
CA LEU A 15 -18.03 -9.80 -5.18
C LEU A 15 -18.04 -8.57 -4.28
N CYS A 16 -18.95 -7.65 -4.61
CA CYS A 16 -19.17 -6.41 -3.88
C CYS A 16 -20.52 -6.48 -3.15
N PHE A 17 -20.49 -6.45 -1.83
CA PHE A 17 -21.70 -6.51 -1.00
C PHE A 17 -22.23 -5.11 -0.74
N LEU A 18 -23.43 -4.85 -1.26
CA LEU A 18 -24.15 -3.58 -1.17
C LEU A 18 -25.41 -3.68 -0.29
N VAL A 19 -25.58 -4.76 0.47
CA VAL A 19 -26.74 -4.98 1.35
C VAL A 19 -26.31 -5.75 2.60
N HIS A 20 -27.03 -5.53 3.71
CA HIS A 20 -26.74 -6.16 5.01
C HIS A 20 -26.97 -7.69 5.04
N GLU A 21 -27.81 -8.22 4.17
CA GLU A 21 -28.18 -9.64 4.15
C GLU A 21 -27.89 -10.23 2.77
N TYR A 22 -26.80 -11.00 2.66
CA TYR A 22 -26.49 -11.78 1.46
C TYR A 22 -26.44 -13.27 1.78
N HIS A 23 -26.75 -14.10 0.78
CA HIS A 23 -26.83 -15.55 0.94
C HIS A 23 -25.42 -16.17 1.00
N ASN A 24 -24.81 -16.13 2.18
CA ASN A 24 -23.48 -16.68 2.45
C ASN A 24 -23.32 -18.12 1.96
N ASN A 25 -24.34 -18.96 2.14
CA ASN A 25 -24.36 -20.34 1.67
C ASN A 25 -24.25 -20.47 0.14
N GLY A 26 -24.85 -19.55 -0.62
CA GLY A 26 -24.76 -19.54 -2.08
C GLY A 26 -23.36 -19.15 -2.55
N ILE A 27 -22.77 -18.13 -1.93
CA ILE A 27 -21.42 -17.64 -2.25
C ILE A 27 -20.36 -18.68 -1.88
N GLY A 28 -20.46 -19.27 -0.68
CA GLY A 28 -19.57 -20.34 -0.25
C GLY A 28 -19.59 -21.53 -1.21
N ARG A 29 -20.78 -21.99 -1.63
CA ARG A 29 -20.91 -23.05 -2.64
C ARG A 29 -20.36 -22.64 -4.00
N LEU A 30 -20.54 -21.39 -4.41
CA LEU A 30 -19.96 -20.89 -5.66
C LEU A 30 -18.43 -20.99 -5.60
N ILE A 31 -17.79 -20.49 -4.54
CA ILE A 31 -16.34 -20.56 -4.35
C ILE A 31 -15.88 -22.03 -4.32
N GLU A 32 -16.52 -22.86 -3.49
CA GLU A 32 -16.16 -24.25 -3.28
C GLU A 32 -16.16 -25.07 -4.57
N THR A 33 -17.10 -24.82 -5.48
CA THR A 33 -17.28 -25.59 -6.72
C THR A 33 -16.28 -25.23 -7.84
N GLN A 34 -15.50 -24.16 -7.68
CA GLN A 34 -14.53 -23.76 -8.69
C GLN A 34 -13.34 -24.72 -8.74
N LYS A 35 -12.77 -24.93 -9.93
CA LYS A 35 -11.62 -25.84 -10.10
C LYS A 35 -10.26 -25.15 -9.97
N ASN A 36 -10.16 -23.88 -10.36
CA ASN A 36 -8.88 -23.15 -10.52
C ASN A 36 -9.02 -21.69 -10.11
N LEU A 37 -9.47 -21.44 -8.88
CA LEU A 37 -9.64 -20.08 -8.36
C LEU A 37 -8.28 -19.52 -7.93
N PHE A 38 -7.84 -18.41 -8.53
CA PHE A 38 -6.53 -17.80 -8.26
C PHE A 38 -6.62 -16.40 -7.64
N SER A 39 -7.70 -15.67 -7.93
CA SER A 39 -7.93 -14.31 -7.43
C SER A 39 -9.32 -14.23 -6.82
N VAL A 40 -9.37 -13.71 -5.60
CA VAL A 40 -10.64 -13.50 -4.89
C VAL A 40 -10.66 -12.12 -4.27
N SER A 41 -11.73 -11.37 -4.54
CA SER A 41 -12.03 -10.08 -3.95
C SER A 41 -13.44 -10.13 -3.37
N LEU A 42 -13.56 -9.96 -2.05
CA LEU A 42 -14.82 -9.95 -1.30
C LEU A 42 -14.91 -8.62 -0.54
N ILE A 43 -15.58 -7.64 -1.16
CA ILE A 43 -15.62 -6.27 -0.67
C ILE A 43 -16.96 -5.99 -0.01
N ASP A 44 -16.95 -5.86 1.32
CA ASP A 44 -18.12 -5.41 2.08
C ASP A 44 -18.14 -3.89 2.28
N TYR A 45 -19.12 -3.23 1.65
CA TYR A 45 -19.29 -1.78 1.77
C TYR A 45 -20.02 -1.36 3.05
N TYR A 46 -20.78 -2.25 3.68
CA TYR A 46 -21.54 -1.95 4.90
C TYR A 46 -20.68 -2.06 6.17
N TYR A 47 -21.18 -1.47 7.27
CA TYR A 47 -20.52 -1.53 8.58
C TYR A 47 -20.40 -2.99 9.02
N PRO A 48 -19.21 -3.45 9.44
CA PRO A 48 -18.98 -4.85 9.83
C PRO A 48 -19.70 -5.16 11.14
N THR A 49 -20.91 -5.70 11.05
CA THR A 49 -21.50 -6.46 12.16
C THR A 49 -21.25 -7.94 11.90
N LEU A 50 -20.57 -8.59 12.85
CA LEU A 50 -20.28 -10.01 12.99
C LEU A 50 -19.05 -10.54 12.23
N SER A 51 -18.53 -11.64 12.76
CA SER A 51 -17.39 -12.41 12.24
C SER A 51 -17.60 -12.76 10.77
N PHE A 52 -16.51 -12.76 9.99
CA PHE A 52 -16.51 -13.23 8.61
C PHE A 52 -17.19 -14.60 8.52
N ASP A 53 -18.07 -14.79 7.53
CA ASP A 53 -18.93 -15.97 7.45
C ASP A 53 -18.15 -17.29 7.34
N GLU A 54 -18.41 -18.23 8.25
CA GLU A 54 -17.69 -19.51 8.32
C GLU A 54 -17.82 -20.36 7.05
N THR A 55 -18.97 -20.30 6.36
CA THR A 55 -19.18 -21.03 5.10
C THR A 55 -18.26 -20.51 4.02
N ILE A 56 -18.13 -19.18 3.91
CA ILE A 56 -17.18 -18.54 2.99
C ILE A 56 -15.74 -18.85 3.40
N GLN A 57 -15.39 -18.81 4.69
CA GLN A 57 -14.02 -19.17 5.15
C GLN A 57 -13.64 -20.58 4.70
N ASN A 58 -14.49 -21.55 5.02
CA ASN A 58 -14.23 -22.96 4.71
C ASN A 58 -14.13 -23.19 3.20
N ALA A 59 -14.93 -22.50 2.40
CA ALA A 59 -14.84 -22.55 0.94
C ALA A 59 -13.52 -21.97 0.43
N LEU A 60 -13.06 -20.84 0.98
CA LEU A 60 -11.78 -20.21 0.61
C LEU A 60 -10.57 -21.07 1.01
N ILE A 61 -10.60 -21.70 2.19
CA ILE A 61 -9.51 -22.58 2.66
C ILE A 61 -9.28 -23.74 1.69
N LYS A 62 -10.33 -24.29 1.06
CA LYS A 62 -10.19 -25.36 0.07
C LYS A 62 -9.36 -24.95 -1.16
N HIS A 63 -9.29 -23.66 -1.44
CA HIS A 63 -8.53 -23.07 -2.55
C HIS A 63 -7.26 -22.34 -2.09
N SER A 64 -6.85 -22.49 -0.83
CA SER A 64 -5.74 -21.71 -0.28
C SER A 64 -4.38 -21.98 -0.94
N SER A 65 -4.23 -23.13 -1.59
CA SER A 65 -3.01 -23.49 -2.33
C SER A 65 -2.96 -22.86 -3.73
N THR A 66 -4.10 -22.47 -4.31
CA THR A 66 -4.20 -21.90 -5.67
C THR A 66 -4.45 -20.40 -5.68
N ILE A 67 -5.03 -19.84 -4.62
CA ILE A 67 -5.28 -18.41 -4.49
C ILE A 67 -3.96 -17.67 -4.24
N HIS A 68 -3.63 -16.76 -5.16
CA HIS A 68 -2.45 -15.90 -5.10
C HIS A 68 -2.80 -14.43 -4.82
N TYR A 69 -4.05 -14.02 -5.11
CA TYR A 69 -4.57 -12.68 -4.81
C TYR A 69 -5.79 -12.79 -3.91
N LEU A 70 -5.78 -12.09 -2.78
CA LEU A 70 -6.89 -12.01 -1.85
C LEU A 70 -7.15 -10.57 -1.42
N ASN A 71 -8.36 -10.07 -1.66
CA ASN A 71 -8.85 -8.78 -1.17
C ASN A 71 -10.09 -8.99 -0.31
N ILE A 72 -10.01 -8.63 0.98
CA ILE A 72 -11.12 -8.81 1.93
C ILE A 72 -11.24 -7.63 2.90
N THR A 73 -12.48 -7.27 3.27
CA THR A 73 -12.75 -6.18 4.23
C THR A 73 -12.68 -6.62 5.70
N GLN A 74 -12.62 -7.92 5.98
CA GLN A 74 -12.52 -8.41 7.35
C GLN A 74 -11.77 -9.73 7.38
N PRO A 75 -10.54 -9.79 7.90
CA PRO A 75 -9.85 -11.05 8.02
C PRO A 75 -10.35 -11.81 9.26
N PRO A 76 -10.88 -13.03 9.12
CA PRO A 76 -10.79 -13.99 10.21
C PRO A 76 -9.33 -14.41 10.29
N ILE A 77 -8.70 -14.07 11.43
CA ILE A 77 -7.29 -14.32 11.74
C ILE A 77 -6.90 -15.77 11.33
N LYS A 78 -7.75 -16.77 11.61
CA LYS A 78 -7.52 -18.19 11.24
C LYS A 78 -7.44 -18.47 9.72
N LEU A 79 -8.18 -17.77 8.87
CA LEU A 79 -8.23 -18.05 7.42
C LEU A 79 -6.87 -17.86 6.77
N LEU A 80 -6.20 -16.75 7.09
CA LEU A 80 -4.96 -16.33 6.42
C LEU A 80 -3.80 -17.28 6.69
N SER A 81 -3.84 -18.03 7.79
CA SER A 81 -2.87 -19.08 8.11
C SER A 81 -2.76 -20.18 7.03
N SER A 82 -3.81 -20.40 6.24
CA SER A 82 -3.85 -21.44 5.20
C SER A 82 -3.26 -21.00 3.87
N PHE A 83 -3.03 -19.70 3.66
CA PHE A 83 -2.66 -19.09 2.37
C PHE A 83 -1.16 -18.88 2.21
N VAL A 84 -0.38 -19.94 2.42
CA VAL A 84 1.10 -19.87 2.35
C VAL A 84 1.65 -19.44 0.98
N ASN A 85 0.87 -19.62 -0.10
CA ASN A 85 1.24 -19.26 -1.48
C ASN A 85 0.73 -17.87 -1.90
N LEU A 86 0.10 -17.12 -0.98
CA LEU A 86 -0.45 -15.80 -1.29
C LEU A 86 0.65 -14.83 -1.70
N LYS A 87 0.45 -14.15 -2.83
CA LYS A 87 1.38 -13.14 -3.36
C LYS A 87 0.87 -11.72 -3.14
N VAL A 88 -0.44 -11.52 -3.14
CA VAL A 88 -1.08 -10.22 -2.94
C VAL A 88 -2.15 -10.32 -1.87
N LEU A 89 -2.07 -9.44 -0.89
CA LEU A 89 -3.06 -9.30 0.16
C LEU A 89 -3.53 -7.84 0.22
N GLU A 90 -4.82 -7.64 0.01
CA GLU A 90 -5.50 -6.38 0.25
C GLU A 90 -6.47 -6.54 1.43
N LEU A 91 -6.34 -5.69 2.46
CA LEU A 91 -7.19 -5.71 3.64
C LEU A 91 -7.78 -4.34 3.91
N ASN A 92 -9.07 -4.27 4.20
CA ASN A 92 -9.76 -3.03 4.55
C ASN A 92 -10.57 -3.18 5.84
N ASP A 93 -9.90 -3.14 6.99
CA ASP A 93 -10.51 -3.43 8.29
C ASP A 93 -11.16 -2.18 8.91
N LYS A 94 -12.38 -1.86 8.47
CA LYS A 94 -13.14 -0.72 8.98
C LYS A 94 -13.43 -0.77 10.49
N ARG A 95 -13.21 -1.90 11.18
CA ARG A 95 -13.44 -2.02 12.63
C ARG A 95 -12.41 -1.24 13.45
N GLN A 96 -11.22 -1.00 12.90
CA GLN A 96 -10.09 -0.36 13.59
C GLN A 96 -9.74 -1.03 14.92
N VAL A 97 -10.00 -2.34 15.04
CA VAL A 97 -9.74 -3.10 16.26
C VAL A 97 -8.29 -3.54 16.27
N ASP A 98 -7.63 -3.36 17.41
CA ASP A 98 -6.27 -3.85 17.59
C ASP A 98 -6.26 -5.39 17.71
N PHE A 99 -5.37 -6.04 16.98
CA PHE A 99 -5.14 -7.48 17.07
C PHE A 99 -3.69 -7.81 16.76
N SER A 100 -3.28 -9.04 17.12
CA SER A 100 -1.92 -9.53 16.85
C SER A 100 -1.95 -10.47 15.65
N TRP A 101 -0.93 -10.41 14.82
CA TRP A 101 -0.80 -11.29 13.66
C TRP A 101 0.23 -12.38 13.97
N ASN A 102 -0.15 -13.66 13.88
CA ASN A 102 0.68 -14.77 14.33
C ASN A 102 0.86 -15.87 13.28
N TYR A 103 0.68 -15.54 12.00
CA TYR A 103 0.81 -16.49 10.90
C TYR A 103 1.89 -16.06 9.91
N SER A 104 2.53 -17.01 9.26
CA SER A 104 3.53 -16.73 8.23
C SER A 104 2.88 -16.62 6.85
N LEU A 105 3.19 -15.55 6.12
CA LEU A 105 2.88 -15.39 4.71
C LEU A 105 4.19 -15.22 3.92
N PRO A 106 5.00 -16.29 3.80
CA PRO A 106 6.41 -16.18 3.38
C PRO A 106 6.59 -15.80 1.90
N HIS A 107 5.53 -15.91 1.09
CA HIS A 107 5.55 -15.57 -0.34
C HIS A 107 4.81 -14.27 -0.66
N LEU A 108 4.39 -13.51 0.37
CA LEU A 108 3.63 -12.29 0.18
C LEU A 108 4.51 -11.17 -0.38
N GLN A 109 4.20 -10.75 -1.60
CA GLN A 109 4.95 -9.74 -2.33
C GLN A 109 4.31 -8.36 -2.22
N VAL A 110 2.98 -8.30 -2.20
CA VAL A 110 2.22 -7.06 -2.16
C VAL A 110 1.30 -7.04 -0.96
N LEU A 111 1.48 -6.02 -0.14
CA LEU A 111 0.64 -5.75 1.02
C LEU A 111 -0.03 -4.38 0.87
N ARG A 112 -1.36 -4.37 0.83
CA ARG A 112 -2.15 -3.14 0.78
C ARG A 112 -3.16 -3.17 1.92
N VAL A 113 -3.07 -2.28 2.88
CA VAL A 113 -4.01 -2.27 4.01
C VAL A 113 -4.64 -0.90 4.26
N LYS A 114 -5.91 -0.92 4.66
CA LYS A 114 -6.71 0.26 5.05
C LYS A 114 -7.29 0.06 6.45
N PHE A 115 -7.27 1.11 7.28
CA PHE A 115 -7.82 1.08 8.66
C PHE A 115 -7.25 -0.04 9.56
N PHE A 116 -6.03 -0.48 9.28
CA PHE A 116 -5.44 -1.66 9.89
C PHE A 116 -4.72 -1.35 11.20
N SER A 117 -4.69 -2.32 12.12
CA SER A 117 -3.91 -2.22 13.36
C SER A 117 -2.42 -2.10 13.06
N GLU A 118 -1.75 -1.16 13.76
CA GLU A 118 -0.31 -0.97 13.69
C GLU A 118 0.45 -2.23 14.15
N LYS A 119 0.01 -2.83 15.26
CA LYS A 119 0.60 -4.04 15.80
C LYS A 119 0.48 -5.21 14.83
N ALA A 120 -0.72 -5.44 14.30
CA ALA A 120 -0.96 -6.46 13.29
C ALA A 120 -0.10 -6.23 12.04
N LEU A 121 0.10 -4.96 11.65
CA LEU A 121 0.91 -4.61 10.50
C LEU A 121 2.38 -4.97 10.70
N ILE A 122 2.96 -4.61 11.86
CA ILE A 122 4.35 -4.93 12.21
C ILE A 122 4.58 -6.43 12.19
N ASP A 123 3.67 -7.17 12.83
CA ASP A 123 3.71 -8.62 12.91
C ASP A 123 3.60 -9.26 11.52
N LEU A 124 2.69 -8.76 10.67
CA LEU A 124 2.52 -9.21 9.29
C LEU A 124 3.78 -8.96 8.45
N ILE A 125 4.36 -7.76 8.50
CA ILE A 125 5.61 -7.42 7.79
C ILE A 125 6.72 -8.41 8.16
N LYS A 126 6.92 -8.66 9.46
CA LYS A 126 7.93 -9.60 9.95
C LYS A 126 7.66 -11.04 9.48
N SER A 127 6.40 -11.41 9.33
CA SER A 127 5.98 -12.76 8.93
C SER A 127 6.23 -13.10 7.45
N THR A 128 6.55 -12.09 6.62
CA THR A 128 6.78 -12.24 5.17
C THR A 128 8.19 -12.72 4.80
N ASN A 129 9.10 -12.81 5.77
CA ASN A 129 10.48 -13.27 5.58
C ASN A 129 11.23 -12.57 4.43
N GLY A 130 11.04 -11.25 4.28
CA GLY A 130 11.75 -10.48 3.26
C GLY A 130 11.09 -10.39 1.88
N SER A 131 9.95 -11.06 1.66
CA SER A 131 9.36 -11.18 0.32
C SER A 131 8.64 -9.94 -0.21
N LEU A 132 8.32 -8.97 0.66
CA LEU A 132 7.59 -7.76 0.29
C LEU A 132 8.37 -6.87 -0.68
N ILE A 133 7.73 -6.55 -1.80
CA ILE A 133 8.20 -5.59 -2.82
C ILE A 133 7.31 -4.35 -2.92
N GLU A 134 6.05 -4.44 -2.50
CA GLU A 134 5.12 -3.31 -2.44
C GLU A 134 4.40 -3.30 -1.10
N ILE A 135 4.38 -2.10 -0.51
CA ILE A 135 3.67 -1.83 0.72
C ILE A 135 2.84 -0.54 0.53
N LYS A 136 1.52 -0.65 0.72
CA LYS A 136 0.59 0.49 0.74
C LYS A 136 -0.23 0.51 2.01
N PHE A 137 -0.25 1.67 2.67
CA PHE A 137 -1.09 1.91 3.85
C PHE A 137 -1.97 3.12 3.63
N ASP A 138 -3.26 2.97 3.88
CA ASP A 138 -4.25 4.05 3.84
C ASP A 138 -5.00 4.17 5.17
N TYR A 139 -5.22 5.42 5.60
CA TYR A 139 -6.13 5.77 6.71
C TYR A 139 -5.92 4.93 7.97
N CYS A 140 -4.76 5.04 8.60
CA CYS A 140 -4.56 4.47 9.93
C CYS A 140 -5.23 5.37 11.00
N ASN A 141 -5.58 4.78 12.14
CA ASN A 141 -6.27 5.50 13.22
C ASN A 141 -5.47 6.74 13.70
N ASN A 142 -6.13 7.67 14.40
CA ASN A 142 -5.52 8.90 14.93
C ASN A 142 -4.37 8.66 15.93
N TRP A 143 -4.08 7.40 16.28
CA TRP A 143 -3.00 7.01 17.18
C TRP A 143 -1.88 6.27 16.46
N PHE A 144 -1.92 6.19 15.12
CA PHE A 144 -0.92 5.49 14.34
C PHE A 144 0.45 6.12 14.53
N ARG A 145 1.37 5.34 15.09
CA ARG A 145 2.76 5.71 15.27
C ARG A 145 3.57 5.04 14.18
N SER A 146 4.02 5.80 13.21
CA SER A 146 4.86 5.28 12.13
C SER A 146 6.16 4.61 12.61
N LEU A 147 6.64 4.88 13.84
CA LEU A 147 7.99 4.50 14.27
C LEU A 147 8.22 2.99 14.23
N GLU A 148 7.32 2.21 14.82
CA GLU A 148 7.50 0.77 14.95
C GLU A 148 7.26 0.06 13.61
N VAL A 149 6.33 0.58 12.80
CA VAL A 149 6.10 0.12 11.42
C VAL A 149 7.33 0.36 10.55
N ILE A 150 7.88 1.57 10.57
CA ILE A 150 9.10 1.90 9.83
C ILE A 150 10.26 1.04 10.32
N GLN A 151 10.31 0.75 11.63
CA GLN A 151 11.29 -0.17 12.17
C GLN A 151 11.16 -1.58 11.57
N ALA A 152 9.94 -2.10 11.49
CA ALA A 152 9.68 -3.40 10.86
C ALA A 152 10.03 -3.41 9.37
N ILE A 153 9.70 -2.35 8.63
CA ILE A 153 9.97 -2.23 7.19
C ILE A 153 11.47 -2.31 6.92
N HIS A 154 12.26 -1.41 7.52
CA HIS A 154 13.70 -1.37 7.19
C HIS A 154 14.46 -2.63 7.63
N GLN A 155 13.98 -3.32 8.67
CA GLN A 155 14.58 -4.58 9.15
C GLN A 155 14.16 -5.81 8.32
N SER A 156 12.96 -5.77 7.73
CA SER A 156 12.32 -6.98 7.16
C SER A 156 12.05 -6.89 5.66
N CYS A 157 12.27 -5.75 4.99
CA CYS A 157 11.89 -5.56 3.58
C CYS A 157 13.06 -5.11 2.68
N PRO A 158 14.11 -5.94 2.49
CA PRO A 158 15.28 -5.57 1.72
C PRO A 158 14.99 -5.36 0.22
N TYR A 159 13.95 -6.00 -0.33
CA TYR A 159 13.58 -5.94 -1.75
C TYR A 159 12.44 -4.96 -2.05
N LEU A 160 12.09 -4.09 -1.10
CA LEU A 160 11.00 -3.13 -1.24
C LEU A 160 11.26 -2.19 -2.41
N LYS A 161 10.29 -2.09 -3.33
CA LYS A 161 10.36 -1.26 -4.54
C LYS A 161 9.36 -0.11 -4.52
N TYR A 162 8.22 -0.31 -3.88
CA TYR A 162 7.17 0.69 -3.73
C TYR A 162 6.77 0.80 -2.26
N LEU A 163 6.76 2.03 -1.76
CA LEU A 163 6.27 2.31 -0.42
C LEU A 163 5.34 3.53 -0.43
N LYS A 164 4.11 3.34 0.05
CA LYS A 164 3.21 4.42 0.43
C LYS A 164 3.14 4.54 1.95
N LEU A 165 3.55 5.68 2.47
CA LEU A 165 3.53 6.03 3.88
C LEU A 165 2.50 7.11 4.18
N VAL A 166 1.87 7.00 5.35
CA VAL A 166 1.07 8.06 5.95
C VAL A 166 1.85 8.65 7.11
N ILE A 167 2.02 9.98 7.11
CA ILE A 167 2.73 10.74 8.15
C ILE A 167 1.74 11.69 8.81
N THR A 168 1.53 11.51 10.12
CA THR A 168 0.52 12.26 10.88
C THR A 168 1.04 13.64 11.30
N ASP A 169 2.24 13.71 11.87
CA ASP A 169 2.74 14.94 12.52
C ASP A 169 3.84 15.70 11.76
N GLY A 170 4.18 15.29 10.52
CA GLY A 170 5.02 16.04 9.58
C GLY A 170 6.28 16.71 10.16
N ASN A 171 6.89 16.09 11.18
CA ASN A 171 7.95 16.67 12.01
C ASN A 171 9.30 15.97 11.79
N ILE A 172 10.35 16.50 12.42
CA ILE A 172 11.72 16.03 12.24
C ILE A 172 11.88 14.55 12.62
N LEU A 173 11.20 14.09 13.69
CA LEU A 173 11.27 12.70 14.14
C LEU A 173 10.70 11.73 13.08
N GLU A 174 9.70 12.15 12.32
CA GLU A 174 9.18 11.37 11.19
C GLU A 174 10.19 11.27 10.04
N PHE A 175 10.93 12.35 9.76
CA PHE A 175 11.89 12.37 8.66
C PHE A 175 13.14 11.53 8.93
N GLU A 176 13.65 11.52 10.17
CA GLU A 176 14.72 10.60 10.59
C GLU A 176 14.35 9.12 10.35
N LYS A 177 13.05 8.79 10.42
CA LYS A 177 12.58 7.43 10.14
C LYS A 177 12.56 7.14 8.65
N ILE A 178 12.14 8.10 7.82
CA ILE A 178 12.19 7.98 6.36
C ILE A 178 13.64 7.74 5.93
N GLU A 179 14.59 8.46 6.49
CA GLU A 179 16.02 8.27 6.21
C GLU A 179 16.46 6.80 6.40
N LYS A 180 16.04 6.14 7.50
CA LYS A 180 16.35 4.73 7.74
C LYS A 180 15.79 3.81 6.67
N ILE A 181 14.62 4.11 6.11
CA ILE A 181 14.06 3.35 4.99
C ILE A 181 14.90 3.56 3.74
N LEU A 182 15.23 4.81 3.42
CA LEU A 182 16.00 5.15 2.22
C LEU A 182 17.36 4.46 2.19
N ILE A 183 18.03 4.37 3.35
CA ILE A 183 19.34 3.73 3.50
C ILE A 183 19.24 2.20 3.34
N ASN A 184 18.23 1.56 3.94
CA ASN A 184 18.16 0.09 4.00
C ASN A 184 17.42 -0.54 2.80
N CYS A 185 16.42 0.15 2.24
CA CYS A 185 15.62 -0.33 1.11
C CYS A 185 16.22 0.15 -0.21
N SER A 186 17.40 -0.38 -0.59
CA SER A 186 18.15 0.10 -1.75
C SER A 186 17.44 -0.10 -3.10
N TYR A 187 16.48 -1.02 -3.18
CA TYR A 187 15.63 -1.27 -4.36
C TYR A 187 14.43 -0.33 -4.46
N LEU A 188 14.21 0.54 -3.47
CA LEU A 188 13.07 1.45 -3.45
C LEU A 188 13.14 2.35 -4.69
N SER A 189 12.06 2.33 -5.46
CA SER A 189 11.95 3.06 -6.73
C SER A 189 10.85 4.11 -6.71
N VAL A 190 9.83 3.87 -5.89
CA VAL A 190 8.69 4.76 -5.69
C VAL A 190 8.48 5.00 -4.20
N LEU A 191 8.49 6.27 -3.82
CA LEU A 191 8.10 6.72 -2.49
C LEU A 191 6.87 7.62 -2.61
N TYR A 192 5.77 7.20 -2.00
CA TYR A 192 4.55 7.98 -1.89
C TYR A 192 4.35 8.39 -0.43
N ILE A 193 4.44 9.68 -0.17
CA ILE A 193 4.14 10.27 1.14
C ILE A 193 2.74 10.90 1.10
N VAL A 194 1.89 10.45 2.02
CA VAL A 194 0.63 11.08 2.37
C VAL A 194 0.81 11.75 3.73
N ALA A 195 0.47 13.03 3.85
CA ALA A 195 0.57 13.74 5.11
C ALA A 195 -0.59 14.74 5.28
N GLU A 196 -0.97 15.03 6.52
CA GLU A 196 -1.90 16.13 6.79
C GLU A 196 -1.25 17.47 6.46
N LEU A 197 -0.07 17.69 7.07
CA LEU A 197 0.80 18.85 6.91
C LEU A 197 2.26 18.40 6.97
N ILE A 198 3.16 19.17 6.36
CA ILE A 198 4.62 18.96 6.45
C ILE A 198 5.23 20.31 6.80
N TYR A 199 5.75 20.43 8.03
CA TYR A 199 6.33 21.69 8.51
C TYR A 199 7.78 21.88 8.05
N GLY A 200 8.56 20.79 7.97
CA GLY A 200 9.97 20.81 7.55
C GLY A 200 10.18 20.27 6.14
N TRP A 201 9.60 20.93 5.13
CA TRP A 201 9.78 20.54 3.73
C TRP A 201 11.25 20.53 3.30
N ASP A 202 12.00 21.53 3.74
CA ASP A 202 13.46 21.62 3.56
C ASP A 202 14.19 20.40 4.12
N VAL A 203 13.87 20.01 5.36
CA VAL A 203 14.50 18.85 6.03
C VAL A 203 14.15 17.55 5.31
N LEU A 204 12.87 17.33 4.98
CA LEU A 204 12.42 16.15 4.25
C LEU A 204 13.13 16.04 2.89
N LEU A 205 13.13 17.11 2.11
CA LEU A 205 13.73 17.12 0.77
C LEU A 205 15.26 16.99 0.81
N GLU A 206 15.91 17.54 1.84
CA GLU A 206 17.34 17.35 2.08
C GLU A 206 17.66 15.88 2.37
N ILE A 207 16.88 15.22 3.23
CA ILE A 207 17.01 13.77 3.51
C ILE A 207 16.78 12.95 2.24
N LEU A 208 15.74 13.26 1.45
CA LEU A 208 15.50 12.58 0.18
C LEU A 208 16.71 12.74 -0.76
N THR A 209 17.28 13.93 -0.83
CA THR A 209 18.48 14.18 -1.65
C THR A 209 19.68 13.38 -1.17
N LYS A 210 19.96 13.36 0.13
CA LYS A 210 21.17 12.75 0.68
C LYS A 210 21.10 11.23 0.73
N SER A 211 19.93 10.70 1.08
CA SER A 211 19.80 9.31 1.53
C SER A 211 19.11 8.40 0.51
N SER A 212 18.51 8.96 -0.56
CA SER A 212 17.92 8.15 -1.64
C SER A 212 18.98 7.40 -2.45
N SER A 213 18.74 6.11 -2.66
CA SER A 213 19.53 5.28 -3.59
C SER A 213 19.35 5.74 -5.04
N ALA A 214 20.23 5.26 -5.93
CA ALA A 214 20.12 5.52 -7.37
C ALA A 214 18.85 4.93 -8.00
N ASN A 215 18.18 3.98 -7.31
CA ASN A 215 16.95 3.36 -7.78
C ASN A 215 15.71 4.21 -7.48
N LEU A 216 15.77 5.13 -6.52
CA LEU A 216 14.62 5.96 -6.14
C LEU A 216 14.56 7.20 -7.05
N PHE A 217 13.55 7.26 -7.90
CA PHE A 217 13.36 8.36 -8.84
C PHE A 217 11.90 8.82 -8.97
N LYS A 218 10.94 8.09 -8.40
CA LYS A 218 9.52 8.46 -8.45
C LYS A 218 9.04 8.88 -7.07
N PHE A 219 8.61 10.12 -6.96
CA PHE A 219 8.08 10.70 -5.73
C PHE A 219 6.63 11.12 -5.92
N LYS A 220 5.80 10.78 -4.94
CA LYS A 220 4.44 11.28 -4.84
C LYS A 220 4.24 11.93 -3.49
N PHE A 221 3.62 13.10 -3.50
CA PHE A 221 3.27 13.82 -2.29
C PHE A 221 1.79 14.19 -2.32
N ARG A 222 1.03 13.64 -1.38
CA ARG A 222 -0.37 14.01 -1.13
C ARG A 222 -0.48 14.70 0.21
N ILE A 223 -0.83 15.98 0.19
CA ILE A 223 -0.87 16.83 1.36
C ILE A 223 -2.30 17.32 1.56
N ILE A 224 -2.92 16.89 2.66
CA ILE A 224 -4.37 17.05 2.85
C ILE A 224 -4.75 18.52 3.04
N PHE A 225 -3.99 19.27 3.85
CA PHE A 225 -4.33 20.66 4.17
C PHE A 225 -3.59 21.67 3.28
N SER A 226 -2.27 21.71 3.33
CA SER A 226 -1.48 22.66 2.54
C SER A 226 -0.08 22.14 2.21
N GLY A 227 0.25 22.08 0.92
CA GLY A 227 1.61 21.86 0.44
C GLY A 227 2.49 23.11 0.55
N PRO A 228 3.76 23.05 0.13
CA PRO A 228 4.72 24.13 0.33
C PRO A 228 4.23 25.41 -0.35
N SER A 229 4.31 26.53 0.38
CA SER A 229 3.98 27.87 -0.14
C SER A 229 5.22 28.57 -0.71
N ASP A 230 6.40 28.25 -0.18
CA ASP A 230 7.69 28.74 -0.65
C ASP A 230 8.30 27.73 -1.65
N PRO A 231 8.68 28.15 -2.87
CA PRO A 231 9.36 27.28 -3.83
C PRO A 231 10.80 26.95 -3.45
N THR A 232 11.43 27.69 -2.53
CA THR A 232 12.86 27.58 -2.20
C THR A 232 13.30 26.15 -1.81
N PRO A 233 12.59 25.41 -0.94
CA PRO A 233 12.96 24.03 -0.61
C PRO A 233 12.94 23.09 -1.82
N LEU A 234 11.93 23.23 -2.70
CA LEU A 234 11.82 22.42 -3.93
C LEU A 234 12.94 22.77 -4.93
N LYS A 235 13.27 24.06 -5.05
CA LYS A 235 14.38 24.50 -5.88
C LYS A 235 15.70 23.86 -5.43
N LEU A 236 16.01 23.92 -4.14
CA LEU A 236 17.21 23.30 -3.56
C LEU A 236 17.22 21.79 -3.77
N PHE A 237 16.07 21.12 -3.60
CA PHE A 237 15.92 19.71 -3.89
C PHE A 237 16.33 19.36 -5.33
N PHE A 238 15.79 20.08 -6.31
CA PHE A 238 16.07 19.84 -7.72
C PHE A 238 17.51 20.18 -8.11
N ASP A 239 18.05 21.28 -7.60
CA ASP A 239 19.46 21.66 -7.81
C ASP A 239 20.41 20.57 -7.29
N ASN A 240 20.11 20.01 -6.10
CA ASN A 240 20.90 18.94 -5.52
C ASN A 240 20.62 17.55 -6.10
N TRP A 241 19.59 17.40 -6.94
CA TRP A 241 19.29 16.16 -7.65
C TRP A 241 20.08 16.02 -8.97
N LYS A 242 20.88 17.03 -9.33
CA LYS A 242 21.69 17.03 -10.54
C LYS A 242 22.66 15.85 -10.58
N GLY A 243 22.71 15.18 -11.74
CA GLY A 243 23.56 14.00 -11.95
C GLY A 243 22.94 12.67 -11.50
N LYS A 244 21.75 12.69 -10.89
CA LYS A 244 20.96 11.49 -10.61
C LYS A 244 19.95 11.19 -11.73
N ARG A 245 19.27 10.06 -11.61
CA ARG A 245 18.16 9.69 -12.50
C ARG A 245 17.07 10.78 -12.44
N PRO A 246 16.56 11.26 -13.59
CA PRO A 246 15.51 12.26 -13.63
C PRO A 246 14.25 11.84 -12.86
N ILE A 247 13.65 12.81 -12.17
CA ILE A 247 12.54 12.62 -11.25
C ILE A 247 11.23 12.43 -12.01
N LEU A 248 10.40 11.47 -11.58
CA LEU A 248 8.97 11.44 -11.85
C LEU A 248 8.24 11.97 -10.61
N LEU A 249 7.53 13.09 -10.74
CA LEU A 249 6.97 13.81 -9.60
C LEU A 249 5.45 13.89 -9.69
N SER A 250 4.76 13.56 -8.60
CA SER A 250 3.32 13.81 -8.49
C SER A 250 3.02 14.63 -7.24
N PHE A 251 2.24 15.69 -7.41
CA PHE A 251 1.74 16.55 -6.34
C PHE A 251 0.22 16.67 -6.41
N ASP A 252 -0.42 17.17 -5.35
CA ASP A 252 -1.80 17.63 -5.46
C ASP A 252 -1.90 18.78 -6.47
N LYS A 253 -3.01 18.82 -7.23
CA LYS A 253 -3.27 19.83 -8.26
C LYS A 253 -3.01 21.27 -7.78
N LYS A 254 -3.37 21.59 -6.54
CA LYS A 254 -3.13 22.91 -5.95
C LYS A 254 -1.64 23.26 -5.86
N VAL A 255 -0.80 22.30 -5.48
CA VAL A 255 0.65 22.51 -5.38
C VAL A 255 1.25 22.60 -6.78
N SER A 256 0.84 21.72 -7.71
CA SER A 256 1.32 21.74 -9.09
C SER A 256 1.10 23.10 -9.76
N VAL A 257 -0.10 23.68 -9.64
CA VAL A 257 -0.41 25.00 -10.22
C VAL A 257 0.41 26.13 -9.57
N ARG A 258 0.63 26.08 -8.25
CA ARG A 258 1.43 27.11 -7.56
C ARG A 258 2.92 27.05 -7.91
N MET A 259 3.41 25.89 -8.32
CA MET A 259 4.82 25.63 -8.58
C MET A 259 5.11 25.41 -10.08
N GLU A 260 4.16 25.73 -10.96
CA GLU A 260 4.20 25.40 -12.39
C GLU A 260 5.47 25.92 -13.06
N ASP A 261 5.78 27.22 -12.91
CA ASP A 261 6.99 27.83 -13.46
C ASP A 261 8.27 27.12 -13.02
N LEU A 262 8.35 26.71 -11.74
CA LEU A 262 9.50 25.98 -11.20
C LEU A 262 9.57 24.58 -11.81
N LEU A 263 8.44 23.88 -11.91
CA LEU A 263 8.39 22.52 -12.44
C LEU A 263 8.77 22.49 -13.93
N GLU A 264 8.27 23.43 -14.73
CA GLU A 264 8.63 23.60 -16.14
C GLU A 264 10.12 23.91 -16.31
N GLU A 265 10.68 24.80 -15.48
CA GLU A 265 12.11 25.13 -15.50
C GLU A 265 12.99 23.88 -15.31
N TYR A 266 12.65 23.04 -14.32
CA TYR A 266 13.43 21.84 -14.01
C TYR A 266 13.13 20.64 -14.91
N GLU A 267 11.96 20.62 -15.56
CA GLU A 267 11.67 19.69 -16.66
C GLU A 267 12.52 20.03 -17.89
N ALA A 268 12.60 21.31 -18.28
CA ALA A 268 13.44 21.76 -19.39
C ALA A 268 14.95 21.50 -19.14
N LYS A 269 15.39 21.53 -17.88
CA LYS A 269 16.75 21.15 -17.47
C LYS A 269 17.00 19.64 -17.45
N GLY A 270 15.97 18.81 -17.65
CA GLY A 270 16.06 17.36 -17.60
C GLY A 270 16.25 16.77 -16.19
N ILE A 271 16.08 17.57 -15.13
CA ILE A 271 16.10 17.10 -13.74
C ILE A 271 14.79 16.40 -13.40
N ILE A 272 13.67 16.98 -13.86
CA ILE A 272 12.35 16.35 -13.83
C ILE A 272 12.11 15.74 -15.22
N LYS A 273 11.71 14.46 -15.26
CA LYS A 273 11.30 13.80 -16.51
C LYS A 273 9.85 14.07 -16.87
N ASN A 274 9.00 14.13 -15.86
CA ASN A 274 7.58 14.46 -15.96
C ASN A 274 7.07 14.83 -14.56
N TYR A 275 6.13 15.76 -14.51
CA TYR A 275 5.29 15.99 -13.34
C TYR A 275 3.81 15.89 -13.69
N ASN A 276 3.00 15.44 -12.73
CA ASN A 276 1.54 15.38 -12.88
C ASN A 276 0.82 15.56 -11.54
N ASN A 277 -0.51 15.58 -11.60
CA ASN A 277 -1.38 15.62 -10.44
C ASN A 277 -2.11 14.30 -10.17
N ASN A 278 -1.65 13.20 -10.80
CA ASN A 278 -2.26 11.89 -10.64
C ASN A 278 -1.74 11.19 -9.38
N LEU A 279 -2.43 11.45 -8.27
CA LEU A 279 -2.21 10.82 -6.98
C LEU A 279 -3.05 9.55 -6.78
N CYS A 280 -3.78 9.09 -7.80
CA CYS A 280 -4.49 7.81 -7.73
C CYS A 280 -3.48 6.65 -7.74
N ASP A 281 -3.72 5.65 -6.89
CA ASP A 281 -2.85 4.48 -6.72
C ASP A 281 -2.96 3.45 -7.86
N ASP A 282 -3.95 3.63 -8.75
CA ASP A 282 -4.47 2.58 -9.64
C ASP A 282 -3.58 2.30 -10.87
N ASN A 283 -2.41 2.92 -11.00
CA ASN A 283 -1.55 2.76 -12.19
C ASN A 283 -0.05 3.01 -11.97
N ASP A 284 0.46 2.74 -10.76
CA ASP A 284 1.86 3.06 -10.43
C ASP A 284 2.91 2.02 -10.78
N GLY A 285 2.53 0.92 -11.45
CA GLY A 285 3.49 0.05 -12.11
C GLY A 285 4.21 -0.91 -11.16
N PHE A 286 3.47 -1.89 -10.68
CA PHE A 286 3.93 -3.27 -10.76
C PHE A 286 2.78 -4.05 -11.38
N ASP A 287 2.76 -4.13 -12.70
CA ASP A 287 1.99 -5.17 -13.39
C ASP A 287 2.63 -6.50 -12.99
N LEU A 288 2.22 -7.02 -11.83
CA LEU A 288 2.54 -8.38 -11.45
C LEU A 288 1.66 -9.25 -12.33
N CYS A 289 2.19 -9.57 -13.51
CA CYS A 289 1.68 -10.66 -14.32
C CYS A 289 1.81 -11.93 -13.48
N PHE A 290 0.71 -12.36 -12.86
CA PHE A 290 0.60 -13.63 -12.17
C PHE A 290 0.15 -14.74 -13.13
#